data_AF-A0A242M3G9-F1
#
_entry.id   AF-A0A242M3G9-F1
#
_cell.length_a   1.000
_cell.length_b   1.000
_cell.length_c   1.000
_cell.angle_alpha   90.00
_cell.angle_beta   90.00
_cell.angle_gamma   90.00
#
_symmetry.space_group_name_H-M   'P 1'
#
loop_
_entity.id
_entity.type
_entity.pdbx_description
1 polymer ?
#
loop_
_entity_poly.entity_id
_entity_poly.type
_entity_poly.pdbx_seq_one_letter_code
_entity_poly.pdbx_strand_id
1 'polypeptide(L)'
;MGRSILPSVKTTYTTLSGQARLGGNALGLTPFETKTLDGPGSRRLLITGTPARHGPVGIEPYSGDVIGFLLGEEEEGDAAYVTGDTV
;
A
#
# COMPACT_ATOMS: atom_id res chain seq x y z
N MET A 1 -13.00 12.29 -7.95
CA MET A 1 -13.05 10.94 -8.56
C MET A 1 -11.82 10.18 -8.09
N GLY A 2 -11.94 8.93 -7.63
CA GLY A 2 -10.92 8.26 -6.82
C GLY A 2 -11.28 8.32 -5.33
N ARG A 3 -11.10 9.46 -4.65
CA ARG A 3 -11.45 9.62 -3.22
C ARG A 3 -12.90 9.25 -2.88
N SER A 4 -13.82 9.40 -3.83
CA SER A 4 -15.24 9.07 -3.65
C SER A 4 -15.53 7.58 -3.50
N ILE A 5 -14.62 6.68 -3.90
CA ILE A 5 -14.80 5.22 -3.77
C ILE A 5 -14.32 4.69 -2.41
N LEU A 6 -13.53 5.47 -1.67
CA LEU A 6 -12.94 5.01 -0.41
C LEU A 6 -13.99 4.57 0.62
N PRO A 7 -15.14 5.27 0.78
CA PRO A 7 -16.18 4.82 1.70
C PRO A 7 -16.88 3.52 1.30
N SER A 8 -16.78 3.08 0.03
CA SER A 8 -17.46 1.86 -0.44
C SER A 8 -16.59 0.60 -0.38
N VAL A 9 -15.31 0.72 0.00
CA VAL A 9 -14.39 -0.43 0.14
C VAL A 9 -14.13 -0.74 1.61
N LYS A 10 -13.78 -1.99 1.92
CA LYS A 10 -13.49 -2.41 3.31
C LYS A 10 -12.26 -1.70 3.88
N THR A 11 -11.17 -1.68 3.12
CA THR A 11 -9.87 -1.15 3.55
C THR A 11 -9.15 -0.51 2.36
N THR A 12 -8.48 0.62 2.61
CA THR A 12 -7.58 1.26 1.64
C THR A 12 -6.16 1.23 2.20
N TYR A 13 -5.23 0.54 1.54
CA TYR A 13 -3.82 0.57 1.93
C TYR A 13 -3.08 1.70 1.23
N THR A 14 -2.25 2.44 1.96
CA THR A 14 -1.62 3.69 1.47
C THR A 14 -0.34 4.01 2.26
N THR A 15 0.25 5.20 2.03
CA THR A 15 1.37 5.73 2.84
C THR A 15 0.88 6.19 4.22
N LEU A 16 1.78 6.37 5.19
CA LEU A 16 1.41 6.91 6.50
C LEU A 16 0.78 8.32 6.41
N SER A 17 1.32 9.20 5.56
CA SER A 17 0.72 10.51 5.29
C SER A 17 -0.63 10.41 4.58
N GLY A 18 -0.78 9.43 3.68
CA GLY A 18 -2.05 9.08 3.05
C GLY A 18 -3.12 8.71 4.07
N GLN A 19 -2.79 7.86 5.05
CA GLN A 19 -3.69 7.52 6.16
C GLN A 19 -4.13 8.77 6.91
N ALA A 20 -3.18 9.62 7.34
CA ALA A 20 -3.49 10.83 8.11
C ALA A 20 -4.42 11.79 7.35
N ARG A 21 -4.25 11.92 6.04
CA ARG A 21 -5.03 12.82 5.17
C ARG A 21 -6.40 12.27 4.77
N LEU A 22 -6.51 10.95 4.60
CA LEU A 22 -7.74 10.29 4.14
C LEU A 22 -8.64 9.87 5.30
N GLY A 23 -8.06 9.44 6.43
CA GLY A 23 -8.79 8.94 7.59
C GLY A 23 -9.65 7.70 7.27
N GLY A 24 -10.61 7.40 8.17
CA GLY A 24 -11.60 6.36 7.96
C GLY A 24 -10.98 4.96 7.84
N ASN A 25 -11.20 4.31 6.70
CA ASN A 25 -10.72 2.96 6.39
C ASN A 25 -9.33 2.94 5.72
N ALA A 26 -8.63 4.07 5.69
CA ALA A 26 -7.26 4.14 5.19
C ALA A 26 -6.28 3.59 6.23
N LEU A 27 -5.42 2.66 5.82
CA LEU A 27 -4.34 2.09 6.60
C LEU A 27 -3.01 2.35 5.91
N GLY A 28 -2.15 3.08 6.59
CA GLY A 28 -0.79 3.32 6.18
C GLY A 28 0.08 2.08 6.42
N LEU A 29 1.10 1.91 5.58
CA LEU A 29 2.21 0.99 5.81
C LEU A 29 3.53 1.74 5.76
N THR A 30 4.51 1.24 6.51
CA THR A 30 5.93 1.55 6.33
C THR A 30 6.59 0.55 5.38
N PRO A 31 7.75 0.86 4.78
CA PRO A 31 8.49 -0.12 3.99
C PRO A 31 8.78 -1.39 4.79
N PHE A 32 8.53 -2.53 4.16
CA PHE A 32 8.64 -3.90 4.69
C PHE A 32 7.63 -4.27 5.79
N GLU A 33 6.77 -3.35 6.22
CA GLU A 33 5.61 -3.71 7.02
C GLU A 33 4.68 -4.60 6.19
N THR A 34 4.13 -5.64 6.82
CA THR A 34 3.14 -6.52 6.19
C THR A 34 1.84 -6.48 6.97
N LYS A 35 0.73 -6.31 6.27
CA LYS A 35 -0.62 -6.47 6.81
C LYS A 35 -1.31 -7.64 6.14
N THR A 36 -2.13 -8.33 6.90
CA THR A 36 -2.95 -9.43 6.39
C THR A 36 -4.36 -8.96 6.12
N LEU A 37 -4.90 -9.33 4.97
CA LEU A 37 -6.30 -9.14 4.61
C LEU A 37 -6.98 -10.50 4.50
N ASP A 38 -7.98 -10.73 5.34
CA ASP A 38 -8.81 -11.93 5.28
C ASP A 38 -9.69 -11.90 4.04
N GLY A 39 -9.53 -12.92 3.19
CA GLY A 39 -10.32 -13.15 1.99
C GLY A 39 -11.45 -14.16 2.22
N PRO A 40 -12.22 -14.48 1.16
CA PRO A 40 -13.22 -15.54 1.22
C PRO A 40 -12.61 -16.90 1.60
N GLY A 41 -13.31 -17.65 2.45
CA GLY A 41 -12.80 -18.91 3.02
C GLY A 41 -11.76 -18.66 4.11
N SER A 42 -10.73 -19.51 4.16
CA SER A 42 -9.59 -19.35 5.09
C SER A 42 -8.38 -18.69 4.43
N ARG A 43 -8.53 -18.09 3.24
CA ARG A 43 -7.43 -17.50 2.47
C ARG A 43 -7.06 -16.13 3.04
N ARG A 44 -5.75 -15.89 3.14
CA ARG A 44 -5.18 -14.64 3.68
C ARG A 44 -4.25 -14.03 2.65
N LEU A 45 -4.52 -12.78 2.28
CA LEU A 45 -3.65 -12.00 1.41
C LEU A 45 -2.66 -11.21 2.27
N LEU A 46 -1.37 -11.41 2.03
CA LEU A 46 -0.30 -10.59 2.59
C LEU A 46 -0.09 -9.36 1.72
N ILE A 47 -0.05 -8.20 2.38
CA ILE A 47 0.12 -6.90 1.75
C ILE A 47 1.35 -6.27 2.39
N THR A 48 2.47 -6.31 1.68
CA THR A 48 3.74 -5.78 2.16
C THR A 48 4.03 -4.45 1.50
N GLY A 49 4.30 -3.42 2.30
CA GLY A 49 4.77 -2.13 1.79
C GLY A 49 6.16 -2.29 1.20
N THR A 50 6.41 -1.80 -0.01
CA THR A 50 7.76 -1.79 -0.60
C THR A 50 8.29 -0.37 -0.65
N PRO A 51 9.62 -0.18 -0.48
CA PRO A 51 10.22 1.12 -0.76
C PRO A 51 9.88 1.57 -2.19
N ALA A 52 9.47 2.83 -2.33
CA ALA A 52 9.31 3.51 -3.60
C ALA A 52 9.93 4.91 -3.48
N ARG A 53 10.28 5.52 -4.61
CA ARG A 53 10.81 6.89 -4.63
C ARG A 53 10.38 7.61 -5.89
N HIS A 54 9.77 8.77 -5.71
CA HIS A 54 9.48 9.67 -6.81
C HIS A 54 10.68 10.60 -7.06
N GLY A 55 11.43 10.30 -8.12
CA GLY A 55 12.56 11.10 -8.58
C GLY A 55 13.95 10.70 -8.03
N PRO A 56 15.01 11.46 -8.40
CA PRO A 56 16.38 11.19 -7.97
C PRO A 56 16.58 11.35 -6.46
N VAL A 57 17.70 10.83 -5.94
CA VAL A 57 18.06 10.96 -4.53
C VAL A 57 18.21 12.45 -4.15
N GLY A 58 17.66 12.86 -3.01
CA GLY A 58 17.84 14.20 -2.43
C GLY A 58 16.70 15.19 -2.69
N ILE A 59 15.64 14.80 -3.40
CA ILE A 59 14.43 15.63 -3.61
C ILE A 59 13.18 15.10 -2.91
N GLU A 60 13.34 14.09 -2.06
CA GLU A 60 12.25 13.41 -1.34
C GLU A 60 11.29 14.37 -0.59
N PRO A 61 11.74 15.48 0.03
CA PRO A 61 10.84 16.42 0.71
C PRO A 61 9.83 17.12 -0.22
N TYR A 62 10.11 17.17 -1.53
CA TYR A 62 9.30 17.89 -2.52
C TYR A 62 8.42 16.97 -3.35
N SER A 63 8.83 15.70 -3.49
CA SER A 63 8.17 14.71 -4.33
C SER A 63 6.91 14.08 -3.70
N GLY A 64 6.72 14.23 -2.39
CA GLY A 64 5.63 13.60 -1.64
C GLY A 64 5.88 12.12 -1.34
N ASP A 65 5.23 11.61 -0.29
CA ASP A 65 5.41 10.22 0.13
C ASP A 65 4.84 9.25 -0.90
N VAL A 66 5.64 8.23 -1.25
CA VAL A 66 5.24 7.12 -2.12
C VAL A 66 5.56 5.78 -1.46
N ILE A 67 4.80 4.76 -1.83
CA ILE A 67 5.02 3.38 -1.41
C ILE A 67 4.51 2.44 -2.52
N GLY A 68 5.19 1.33 -2.74
CA GLY A 68 4.67 0.23 -3.55
C GLY A 68 4.07 -0.87 -2.66
N PHE A 69 3.49 -1.89 -3.28
CA PHE A 69 2.88 -3.01 -2.57
C PHE A 69 3.24 -4.33 -3.23
N LEU A 70 3.74 -5.28 -2.43
CA LEU A 70 3.83 -6.68 -2.81
C LEU A 70 2.61 -7.41 -2.23
N LEU A 71 1.89 -8.13 -3.09
CA LEU A 71 0.70 -8.89 -2.75
C LEU A 71 0.99 -10.38 -2.97
N GLY A 72 0.78 -11.19 -1.96
CA GLY A 72 1.00 -12.63 -2.04
C GLY A 72 0.29 -13.39 -0.93
N GLU A 73 0.54 -14.68 -0.83
CA GLU A 73 0.03 -15.54 0.25
C GLU A 73 1.15 -15.99 1.17
N GLU A 74 0.79 -16.64 2.27
CA GLU A 74 1.79 -17.28 3.14
C GLU A 74 2.44 -18.50 2.48
N GLU A 75 1.71 -19.21 1.63
CA GLU A 75 2.25 -20.30 0.84
C GLU A 75 3.09 -19.75 -0.33
N GLU A 76 4.19 -20.44 -0.64
CA GLU A 76 5.03 -20.07 -1.78
C GLU A 76 4.24 -20.12 -3.09
N GLY A 77 4.40 -19.10 -3.94
CA GLY A 77 3.68 -19.02 -5.19
C GLY A 77 3.83 -17.66 -5.88
N ASP A 78 2.91 -17.39 -6.80
CA ASP A 78 2.89 -16.14 -7.56
C ASP A 78 2.60 -14.95 -6.65
N ALA A 79 3.32 -13.85 -6.89
CA ALA A 79 3.10 -12.58 -6.22
C ALA A 79 2.84 -11.47 -7.24
N ALA A 80 1.97 -10.53 -6.88
CA ALA A 80 1.73 -9.33 -7.67
C ALA A 80 2.45 -8.14 -7.03
N TYR A 81 3.28 -7.47 -7.83
CA TYR A 81 3.94 -6.24 -7.41
C TYR A 81 3.26 -5.01 -8.02
N VAL A 82 2.76 -4.12 -7.17
CA VAL A 82 2.22 -2.82 -7.53
C VAL A 82 3.27 -1.77 -7.19
N THR A 83 3.93 -1.25 -8.22
CA THR A 83 5.16 -0.45 -8.08
C THR A 83 4.97 0.87 -7.34
N GLY A 84 3.76 1.42 -7.35
CA GLY A 84 3.55 2.83 -7.02
C GLY A 84 4.21 3.74 -8.07
N ASP A 85 4.45 4.99 -7.68
CA ASP A 85 5.27 5.91 -8.47
C ASP A 85 6.74 5.73 -8.07
N THR A 86 7.53 5.19 -8.99
CA THR A 86 8.92 4.77 -8.80
C THR A 86 9.70 5.00 -10.10
N VAL A 87 10.99 5.33 -9.96
CA VAL A 87 11.96 5.40 -11.07
C VAL A 87 12.50 4.03 -11.47
#